data_AF-A0A6J0X1P6-F1
#
_entry.id   AF-A0A6J0X1P6-F1
#
_cell.length_a   1.000
_cell.length_b   1.000
_cell.length_c   1.000
_cell.angle_alpha   90.00
_cell.angle_beta   90.00
_cell.angle_gamma   90.00
#
_symmetry.space_group_name_H-M   'P 1'
#
loop_
_entity.id
_entity.type
_entity.pdbx_description
1 polymer ?
#
loop_
_entity_poly.entity_id
_entity_poly.type
_entity_poly.pdbx_seq_one_letter_code
_entity_poly.pdbx_strand_id
1 'polypeptide(L)'
;MGEPAEPGNQAEWEPYEENISAISQNLPGEYFRYKGILFPVGLYSPESISMVENAEVQDDDIFIVTYPKSGTNWMIEILSLILKDGDPSWVHSVPIWKRSPWCEAIIGAFSLPSLPSPRLMSSHLPIQLFAKAFFNSKAKVIYMGRNPRDVVVSLYHYSKIARQLKDPGTPDQFLENFLKGEVPFGSWFDHIKGWIRMKGKENFLFITYEEMQQDLRSSVKCICQFLGRPLGEEALESVVAHSAFNAMKANTMSNFSLLPHSLLDQRHGAFLRKGVCGDWKNHFTVAQSEAFDGLYREQMRGLPTFPWDVDPEDASPDPDPSPNPDEASEAPHS
;
A
#
# COMPACT_ATOMS: atom_id res chain seq x y z
N MET A 1 -6.34 -14.13 34.98
CA MET A 1 -7.30 -14.00 33.88
C MET A 1 -7.50 -12.50 33.69
N GLY A 2 -6.87 -11.92 32.68
CA GLY A 2 -7.07 -10.51 32.34
C GLY A 2 -8.36 -10.39 31.54
N GLU A 3 -9.21 -9.43 31.90
CA GLU A 3 -10.43 -9.13 31.16
C GLU A 3 -10.10 -8.80 29.69
N PRO A 4 -10.90 -9.25 28.72
CA PRO A 4 -10.75 -8.82 27.34
C PRO A 4 -11.05 -7.33 27.25
N ALA A 5 -10.15 -6.57 26.62
CA ALA A 5 -10.35 -5.16 26.34
C ALA A 5 -11.69 -4.95 25.59
N GLU A 6 -12.53 -4.07 26.11
CA GLU A 6 -13.80 -3.71 25.48
C GLU A 6 -13.58 -3.22 24.04
N PRO A 7 -14.48 -3.54 23.09
CA PRO A 7 -14.44 -2.98 21.75
C PRO A 7 -14.62 -1.45 21.86
N GLY A 8 -13.67 -0.71 21.30
CA GLY A 8 -13.65 0.76 21.30
C GLY A 8 -15.03 1.36 21.01
N ASN A 9 -15.44 2.28 21.87
CA ASN A 9 -16.79 2.80 21.97
C ASN A 9 -17.25 3.41 20.65
N GLN A 10 -18.34 2.89 20.09
CA GLN A 10 -18.90 3.31 18.79
C GLN A 10 -19.24 4.82 18.76
N ALA A 11 -19.55 5.40 19.92
CA ALA A 11 -19.84 6.82 20.14
C ALA A 11 -18.67 7.78 19.84
N GLU A 12 -17.42 7.34 19.94
CA GLU A 12 -16.26 8.22 19.70
C GLU A 12 -16.05 8.52 18.20
N TRP A 13 -16.67 7.72 17.33
CA TRP A 13 -16.58 7.84 15.88
C TRP A 13 -17.85 8.36 15.21
N GLU A 14 -18.93 8.63 15.96
CA GLU A 14 -20.13 9.30 15.41
C GLU A 14 -19.79 10.66 14.77
N PRO A 15 -18.93 11.51 15.38
CA PRO A 15 -18.49 12.74 14.72
C PRO A 15 -17.73 12.47 13.42
N TYR A 16 -17.03 11.33 13.30
CA TYR A 16 -16.35 10.97 12.04
C TYR A 16 -17.36 10.70 10.93
N GLU A 17 -18.43 9.96 11.20
CA GLU A 17 -19.42 9.54 10.20
C GLU A 17 -20.31 10.70 9.72
N GLU A 18 -20.72 11.59 10.63
CA GLU A 18 -21.45 12.80 10.25
C GLU A 18 -20.56 13.76 9.46
N ASN A 19 -19.31 13.95 9.90
CA ASN A 19 -18.38 14.84 9.21
C ASN A 19 -17.93 14.29 7.85
N ILE A 20 -17.68 12.98 7.70
CA ILE A 20 -17.26 12.39 6.41
C ILE A 20 -18.39 12.50 5.38
N SER A 21 -19.65 12.34 5.81
CA SER A 21 -20.82 12.54 4.94
C SER A 21 -20.89 13.99 4.45
N ALA A 22 -20.80 14.96 5.36
CA ALA A 22 -20.82 16.39 5.02
C ALA A 22 -19.64 16.84 4.14
N ILE A 23 -18.42 16.36 4.45
CA ILE A 23 -17.21 16.62 3.65
C ILE A 23 -17.39 16.02 2.25
N SER A 24 -17.86 14.78 2.15
CA SER A 24 -17.95 14.08 0.87
C SER A 24 -18.87 14.75 -0.15
N GLN A 25 -19.93 15.42 0.32
CA GLN A 25 -20.88 16.11 -0.55
C GLN A 25 -20.29 17.36 -1.22
N ASN A 26 -19.20 17.90 -0.69
CA ASN A 26 -18.59 19.15 -1.12
C ASN A 26 -17.17 18.97 -1.67
N LEU A 27 -16.79 17.76 -2.08
CA LEU A 27 -15.46 17.49 -2.64
C LEU A 27 -15.33 18.14 -4.03
N PRO A 28 -14.36 19.05 -4.24
CA PRO A 28 -14.24 19.77 -5.51
C PRO A 28 -13.52 18.95 -6.60
N GLY A 29 -12.84 17.84 -6.24
CA GLY A 29 -11.98 17.11 -7.17
C GLY A 29 -10.75 17.92 -7.60
N GLU A 30 -10.24 18.77 -6.71
CA GLU A 30 -9.11 19.66 -6.94
C GLU A 30 -7.94 19.32 -6.00
N TYR A 31 -6.76 19.89 -6.30
CA TYR A 31 -5.55 19.69 -5.53
C TYR A 31 -5.01 21.02 -4.98
N PHE A 32 -4.49 20.99 -3.76
CA PHE A 32 -3.66 22.06 -3.21
C PHE A 32 -2.21 21.59 -3.09
N ARG A 33 -1.26 22.53 -2.97
CA ARG A 33 0.15 22.19 -2.74
C ARG A 33 0.55 22.46 -1.29
N TYR A 34 1.22 21.50 -0.67
CA TYR A 34 1.91 21.67 0.59
C TYR A 34 3.38 21.33 0.40
N LYS A 35 4.26 22.32 0.62
CA LYS A 35 5.72 22.20 0.40
C LYS A 35 6.07 21.58 -0.97
N GLY A 36 5.34 22.00 -2.01
CA GLY A 36 5.54 21.57 -3.40
C GLY A 36 4.78 20.31 -3.83
N ILE A 37 4.26 19.52 -2.88
CA ILE A 37 3.56 18.24 -3.16
C ILE A 37 2.05 18.46 -3.25
N LEU A 38 1.39 17.79 -4.20
CA LEU A 38 -0.05 17.87 -4.41
C LEU A 38 -0.83 16.99 -3.43
N PHE A 39 -1.93 17.52 -2.90
CA PHE A 39 -2.85 16.82 -2.01
C PHE A 39 -4.32 17.08 -2.42
N PRO A 40 -5.21 16.08 -2.32
CA PRO A 40 -6.65 16.26 -2.55
C PRO A 40 -7.30 17.27 -1.60
N VAL A 41 -8.02 18.25 -2.15
CA VAL A 41 -8.81 19.18 -1.34
C VAL A 41 -9.98 18.43 -0.68
N GLY A 42 -10.25 18.76 0.58
CA GLY A 42 -11.41 18.30 1.33
C GLY A 42 -11.14 17.10 2.24
N LEU A 43 -10.26 16.17 1.86
CA LEU A 43 -9.80 15.10 2.77
C LEU A 43 -8.53 15.46 3.54
N TYR A 44 -7.75 16.40 3.01
CA TYR A 44 -6.49 16.86 3.57
C TYR A 44 -6.51 18.39 3.63
N SER A 45 -5.75 18.96 4.56
CA SER A 45 -5.49 20.40 4.64
C SER A 45 -4.01 20.65 4.96
N PRO A 46 -3.48 21.87 4.71
CA PRO A 46 -2.15 22.25 5.17
C PRO A 46 -1.95 22.01 6.67
N GLU A 47 -2.98 22.24 7.47
CA GLU A 47 -2.98 22.05 8.93
C GLU A 47 -2.91 20.57 9.29
N SER A 48 -3.69 19.71 8.64
CA SER A 48 -3.68 18.26 8.92
C SER A 48 -2.32 17.64 8.56
N ILE A 49 -1.71 18.05 7.45
CA ILE A 49 -0.36 17.60 7.06
C ILE A 49 0.70 18.15 8.03
N SER A 50 0.61 19.43 8.39
CA SER A 50 1.52 20.05 9.36
C SER A 50 1.42 19.43 10.75
N MET A 51 0.23 18.92 11.13
CA MET A 51 0.04 18.20 12.39
C MET A 51 0.87 16.92 12.43
N VAL A 52 0.89 16.15 11.32
CA VAL A 52 1.69 14.92 11.23
C VAL A 52 3.17 15.18 11.47
N GLU A 53 3.74 16.22 10.83
CA GLU A 53 5.16 16.56 10.98
C GLU A 53 5.58 16.78 12.44
N ASN A 54 4.65 17.27 13.28
CA ASN A 54 4.88 17.62 14.67
C ASN A 54 4.18 16.67 15.65
N ALA A 55 3.64 15.55 15.16
CA ALA A 55 2.88 14.61 15.97
C ALA A 55 3.77 13.83 16.94
N GLU A 56 3.18 13.43 18.06
CA GLU A 56 3.81 12.52 19.02
C GLU A 56 3.77 11.07 18.50
N VAL A 57 4.93 10.43 18.55
CA VAL A 57 5.14 9.04 18.14
C VAL A 57 5.51 8.22 19.38
N GLN A 58 4.77 7.13 19.61
CA GLN A 58 5.02 6.17 20.69
C GLN A 58 5.93 5.05 20.19
N ASP A 59 6.72 4.47 21.09
CA ASP A 59 7.71 3.44 20.74
C ASP A 59 7.09 2.15 20.17
N ASP A 60 5.82 1.87 20.46
CA ASP A 60 5.08 0.69 19.98
C ASP A 60 4.10 1.01 18.84
N ASP A 61 4.14 2.23 18.29
CA ASP A 61 3.40 2.57 17.08
C ASP A 61 3.83 1.72 15.88
N ILE A 62 2.85 1.35 15.06
CA ILE A 62 3.06 0.65 13.80
C ILE A 62 2.50 1.51 12.67
N PHE A 63 3.37 1.94 11.77
CA PHE A 63 3.03 2.73 10.60
C PHE A 63 3.11 1.89 9.33
N ILE A 64 2.05 1.93 8.54
CA ILE A 64 2.03 1.44 7.17
C ILE A 64 2.28 2.64 6.27
N VAL A 65 3.34 2.58 5.47
CA VAL A 65 3.69 3.67 4.57
C VAL A 65 3.75 3.15 3.14
N THR A 66 3.07 3.83 2.23
CA THR A 66 3.02 3.42 0.83
C THR A 66 2.87 4.63 -0.07
N TYR A 67 3.36 4.55 -1.30
CA TYR A 67 2.81 5.42 -2.35
C TYR A 67 1.36 4.95 -2.65
N PRO A 68 0.40 5.85 -2.91
CA PRO A 68 -0.97 5.47 -3.21
C PRO A 68 -1.08 4.33 -4.22
N LYS A 69 -2.01 3.40 -3.97
CA LYS A 69 -2.31 2.23 -4.83
C LYS A 69 -1.22 1.14 -4.88
N SER A 70 -0.26 1.17 -3.96
CA SER A 70 0.77 0.13 -3.82
C SER A 70 0.35 -1.09 -2.98
N GLY A 71 -0.90 -1.16 -2.52
CA GLY A 71 -1.42 -2.30 -1.74
C GLY A 71 -1.63 -2.03 -0.26
N THR A 72 -1.73 -0.75 0.16
CA THR A 72 -1.91 -0.33 1.56
C THR A 72 -2.99 -1.10 2.30
N ASN A 73 -4.18 -1.26 1.71
CA ASN A 73 -5.27 -1.97 2.34
C ASN A 73 -4.98 -3.45 2.58
N TRP A 74 -4.18 -4.07 1.72
CA TRP A 74 -3.77 -5.46 1.92
C TRP A 74 -2.86 -5.58 3.14
N MET A 75 -1.92 -4.63 3.30
CA MET A 75 -1.07 -4.54 4.48
C MET A 75 -1.88 -4.20 5.75
N ILE A 76 -2.86 -3.29 5.68
CA ILE A 76 -3.75 -2.98 6.82
C ILE A 76 -4.48 -4.24 7.27
N GLU A 77 -5.02 -5.04 6.34
CA GLU A 77 -5.75 -6.26 6.66
C GLU A 77 -4.85 -7.28 7.36
N ILE A 78 -3.67 -7.54 6.78
CA ILE A 78 -2.69 -8.48 7.34
C ILE A 78 -2.29 -8.07 8.75
N LEU A 79 -1.94 -6.80 8.96
CA LEU A 79 -1.54 -6.31 10.28
C LEU A 79 -2.68 -6.35 11.28
N SER A 80 -3.92 -6.08 10.84
CA SER A 80 -5.08 -6.18 11.72
C SER A 80 -5.32 -7.61 12.20
N LEU A 81 -5.13 -8.60 11.32
CA LEU A 81 -5.24 -10.01 11.66
C LEU A 81 -4.07 -10.47 12.53
N ILE A 82 -2.84 -10.05 12.24
CA ILE A 82 -1.65 -10.36 13.07
C ILE A 82 -1.83 -9.80 14.50
N LEU A 83 -2.34 -8.57 14.64
CA LEU A 83 -2.57 -7.95 15.95
C LEU A 83 -3.66 -8.63 16.77
N LYS A 84 -4.47 -9.50 16.14
CA LYS A 84 -5.52 -10.31 16.76
C LYS A 84 -5.25 -11.80 16.68
N ASP A 85 -3.98 -12.19 16.49
CA ASP A 85 -3.55 -13.59 16.47
C ASP A 85 -4.35 -14.45 15.48
N GLY A 86 -4.73 -13.86 14.33
CA GLY A 86 -5.52 -14.50 13.29
C GLY A 86 -7.05 -14.47 13.50
N ASP A 87 -7.56 -13.91 14.60
CA ASP A 87 -8.99 -13.75 14.82
C ASP A 87 -9.58 -12.67 13.87
N PRO A 88 -10.53 -13.04 12.99
CA PRO A 88 -11.11 -12.10 12.04
C PRO A 88 -12.19 -11.18 12.65
N SER A 89 -12.52 -11.32 13.94
CA SER A 89 -13.56 -10.52 14.61
C SER A 89 -13.39 -9.02 14.38
N TRP A 90 -12.16 -8.50 14.47
CA TRP A 90 -11.89 -7.07 14.26
C TRP A 90 -12.05 -6.64 12.81
N VAL A 91 -11.58 -7.43 11.85
CA VAL A 91 -11.70 -7.09 10.41
C VAL A 91 -13.13 -7.26 9.88
N HIS A 92 -13.98 -8.05 10.54
CA HIS A 92 -15.39 -8.21 10.18
C HIS A 92 -16.34 -7.21 10.86
N SER A 93 -15.90 -6.54 11.92
CA SER A 93 -16.75 -5.61 12.70
C SER A 93 -16.35 -4.15 12.58
N VAL A 94 -15.08 -3.83 12.28
CA VAL A 94 -14.58 -2.46 12.26
C VAL A 94 -14.08 -2.07 10.86
N PRO A 95 -14.57 -0.96 10.28
CA PRO A 95 -14.11 -0.49 8.98
C PRO A 95 -12.59 -0.27 8.93
N ILE A 96 -11.98 -0.59 7.79
CA ILE A 96 -10.53 -0.57 7.60
C ILE A 96 -9.87 0.79 7.92
N TRP A 97 -10.53 1.91 7.61
CA TRP A 97 -10.05 3.26 7.92
C TRP A 97 -10.14 3.63 9.41
N LYS A 98 -10.91 2.89 10.22
CA LYS A 98 -10.91 3.02 11.69
C LYS A 98 -9.85 2.11 12.32
N ARG A 99 -9.56 0.97 11.72
CA ARG A 99 -8.50 0.04 12.17
C ARG A 99 -7.10 0.58 11.96
N SER A 100 -6.89 1.27 10.83
CA SER A 100 -5.65 1.98 10.54
C SER A 100 -5.95 3.39 9.99
N PRO A 101 -6.17 4.38 10.88
CA PRO A 101 -6.47 5.74 10.47
C PRO A 101 -5.28 6.38 9.74
N TRP A 102 -5.59 7.22 8.76
CA TRP A 102 -4.57 7.95 7.99
C TRP A 102 -3.97 9.07 8.83
N CYS A 103 -2.65 9.21 8.85
CA CYS A 103 -1.98 10.25 9.62
C CYS A 103 -2.38 11.66 9.14
N GLU A 104 -2.32 11.88 7.83
CA GLU A 104 -2.41 13.21 7.21
C GLU A 104 -3.83 13.68 6.89
N ALA A 105 -4.85 12.84 7.06
CA ALA A 105 -6.24 13.20 6.82
C ALA A 105 -6.73 14.24 7.84
N ILE A 106 -7.70 15.08 7.45
CA ILE A 106 -8.34 16.05 8.35
C ILE A 106 -8.92 15.35 9.58
N ILE A 107 -9.55 14.19 9.38
CA ILE A 107 -9.96 13.30 10.46
C ILE A 107 -9.03 12.09 10.43
N GLY A 108 -7.84 12.28 11.01
CA GLY A 108 -6.72 11.35 10.95
C GLY A 108 -6.31 10.82 12.33
N ALA A 109 -5.29 9.94 12.33
CA ALA A 109 -4.84 9.26 13.54
C ALA A 109 -4.44 10.21 14.69
N PHE A 110 -3.93 11.39 14.36
CA PHE A 110 -3.48 12.39 15.35
C PHE A 110 -4.56 13.41 15.76
N SER A 111 -5.73 13.39 15.12
CA SER A 111 -6.87 14.25 15.48
C SER A 111 -7.95 13.51 16.27
N LEU A 112 -7.79 12.19 16.48
CA LEU A 112 -8.76 11.34 17.15
C LEU A 112 -8.38 11.15 18.64
N PRO A 113 -9.36 10.85 19.52
CA PRO A 113 -9.08 10.44 20.90
C PRO A 113 -8.11 9.25 20.96
N SER A 114 -7.46 9.05 22.11
CA SER A 114 -6.37 8.08 22.26
C SER A 114 -6.73 6.69 21.73
N LEU A 115 -6.16 6.32 20.58
CA LEU A 115 -6.24 4.95 20.06
C LEU A 115 -5.50 4.02 21.03
N PRO A 116 -6.05 2.82 21.32
CA PRO A 116 -5.38 1.86 22.20
C PRO A 116 -4.05 1.41 21.57
N SER A 117 -3.03 1.31 22.40
CA SER A 117 -1.72 0.80 21.97
C SER A 117 -1.72 -0.73 21.84
N PRO A 118 -0.98 -1.31 20.87
CA PRO A 118 -0.18 -0.63 19.85
C PRO A 118 -1.07 0.03 18.79
N ARG A 119 -0.80 1.29 18.47
CA ARG A 119 -1.56 2.03 17.45
C ARG A 119 -1.14 1.58 16.06
N LEU A 120 -2.10 1.18 15.24
CA LEU A 120 -1.90 0.89 13.83
C LEU A 120 -2.33 2.11 13.01
N MET A 121 -1.43 2.70 12.24
CA MET A 121 -1.67 3.93 11.47
C MET A 121 -1.16 3.79 10.03
N SER A 122 -1.75 4.53 9.10
CA SER A 122 -1.37 4.51 7.69
C SER A 122 -0.97 5.90 7.21
N SER A 123 -0.02 5.98 6.28
CA SER A 123 0.33 7.24 5.63
C SER A 123 0.78 7.05 4.18
N HIS A 124 0.45 8.05 3.37
CA HIS A 124 0.96 8.23 2.02
C HIS A 124 1.99 9.38 1.93
N LEU A 125 2.42 9.93 3.07
CA LEU A 125 3.37 11.03 3.06
C LEU A 125 4.76 10.56 2.60
N PRO A 126 5.42 11.32 1.71
CA PRO A 126 6.82 11.10 1.42
C PRO A 126 7.66 11.45 2.66
N ILE A 127 8.83 10.82 2.77
CA ILE A 127 9.65 10.83 4.00
C ILE A 127 9.91 12.22 4.58
N GLN A 128 10.06 13.25 3.73
CA GLN A 128 10.33 14.63 4.14
C GLN A 128 9.14 15.35 4.79
N LEU A 129 7.92 14.82 4.65
CA LEU A 129 6.71 15.31 5.30
C LEU A 129 6.23 14.41 6.44
N PHE A 130 6.90 13.29 6.68
CA PHE A 130 6.50 12.35 7.72
C PHE A 130 6.83 12.87 9.13
N ALA A 131 6.24 12.25 10.16
CA ALA A 131 6.37 12.66 11.55
C ALA A 131 7.84 12.72 11.98
N LYS A 132 8.33 13.90 12.40
CA LYS A 132 9.75 14.10 12.74
C LYS A 132 10.17 13.27 13.95
N ALA A 133 9.26 13.07 14.90
CA ALA A 133 9.49 12.27 16.10
C ALA A 133 9.80 10.79 15.77
N PHE A 134 9.32 10.26 14.64
CA PHE A 134 9.59 8.89 14.22
C PHE A 134 11.09 8.59 14.07
N PHE A 135 11.87 9.54 13.56
CA PHE A 135 13.29 9.29 13.28
C PHE A 135 14.14 9.04 14.53
N ASN A 136 13.62 9.37 15.71
CA ASN A 136 14.25 9.17 17.01
C ASN A 136 13.47 8.22 17.94
N SER A 137 12.41 7.55 17.46
CA SER A 137 11.61 6.60 18.23
C SER A 137 11.90 5.14 17.86
N LYS A 138 11.33 4.20 18.62
CA LYS A 138 11.36 2.76 18.30
C LYS A 138 10.14 2.28 17.51
N ALA A 139 9.23 3.20 17.18
CA ALA A 139 8.07 2.91 16.34
C ALA A 139 8.50 2.20 15.06
N LYS A 140 7.66 1.32 14.56
CA LYS A 140 7.96 0.51 13.38
C LYS A 140 7.29 1.09 12.15
N VAL A 141 8.01 1.18 11.04
CA VAL A 141 7.45 1.46 9.71
C VAL A 141 7.57 0.23 8.85
N ILE A 142 6.46 -0.13 8.19
CA ILE A 142 6.44 -1.08 7.08
C ILE A 142 6.18 -0.26 5.81
N TYR A 143 7.20 -0.11 4.98
CA TYR A 143 7.07 0.50 3.66
C TYR A 143 6.74 -0.57 2.63
N MET A 144 5.61 -0.40 1.94
CA MET A 144 5.21 -1.30 0.86
C MET A 144 5.33 -0.62 -0.51
N GLY A 145 6.21 -1.18 -1.35
CA GLY A 145 6.39 -0.79 -2.75
C GLY A 145 5.54 -1.62 -3.72
N ARG A 146 5.36 -1.14 -4.94
CA ARG A 146 4.70 -1.87 -6.04
C ARG A 146 5.25 -1.38 -7.37
N ASN A 147 5.20 -2.23 -8.40
CA ASN A 147 5.55 -1.85 -9.78
C ASN A 147 4.86 -0.53 -10.15
N PRO A 148 5.62 0.53 -10.48
CA PRO A 148 5.03 1.83 -10.76
C PRO A 148 4.08 1.81 -11.95
N ARG A 149 4.25 0.90 -12.91
CA ARG A 149 3.34 0.75 -14.06
C ARG A 149 1.96 0.27 -13.62
N ASP A 150 1.90 -0.71 -12.71
CA ASP A 150 0.63 -1.17 -12.11
C ASP A 150 0.02 -0.11 -11.20
N VAL A 151 0.85 0.69 -10.52
CA VAL A 151 0.40 1.85 -9.74
C VAL A 151 -0.30 2.87 -10.64
N VAL A 152 0.27 3.22 -11.81
CA VAL A 152 -0.39 4.12 -12.77
C VAL A 152 -1.77 3.62 -13.15
N VAL A 153 -1.88 2.36 -13.58
CA VAL A 153 -3.17 1.77 -13.98
C VAL A 153 -4.15 1.75 -12.81
N SER A 154 -3.70 1.36 -11.62
CA SER A 154 -4.58 1.31 -10.45
C SER A 154 -5.04 2.70 -10.01
N LEU A 155 -4.21 3.72 -10.14
CA LEU A 155 -4.55 5.10 -9.80
C LEU A 155 -5.49 5.69 -10.85
N TYR A 156 -5.24 5.46 -12.14
CA TYR A 156 -6.10 5.90 -13.24
C TYR A 156 -7.55 5.46 -13.05
N HIS A 157 -7.78 4.15 -12.82
CA HIS A 157 -9.13 3.63 -12.59
C HIS A 157 -9.74 4.11 -11.27
N TYR A 158 -8.93 4.28 -10.24
CA TYR A 158 -9.40 4.80 -8.95
C TYR A 158 -9.87 6.26 -9.06
N SER A 159 -9.13 7.11 -9.77
CA SER A 159 -9.50 8.52 -9.97
C SER A 159 -10.86 8.71 -10.67
N LYS A 160 -11.32 7.72 -11.45
CA LYS A 160 -12.65 7.77 -12.08
C LYS A 160 -13.81 7.56 -11.11
N ILE A 161 -13.55 6.90 -9.97
CA ILE A 161 -14.58 6.60 -8.97
C ILE A 161 -14.40 7.39 -7.67
N ALA A 162 -13.21 7.95 -7.44
CA ALA A 162 -12.84 8.68 -6.22
C ALA A 162 -13.12 10.18 -6.39
N ARG A 163 -14.15 10.70 -5.72
CA ARG A 163 -14.64 12.07 -5.92
C ARG A 163 -13.72 13.16 -5.37
N GLN A 164 -12.82 12.80 -4.48
CA GLN A 164 -11.76 13.70 -4.02
C GLN A 164 -10.66 13.91 -5.07
N LEU A 165 -10.61 13.08 -6.12
CA LEU A 165 -9.61 13.17 -7.17
C LEU A 165 -10.22 13.84 -8.41
N LYS A 166 -9.38 14.61 -9.10
CA LYS A 166 -9.70 15.10 -10.43
C LYS A 166 -9.88 13.92 -11.39
N ASP A 167 -10.79 14.06 -12.35
CA ASP A 167 -10.90 13.11 -13.46
C ASP A 167 -9.51 12.96 -14.14
N PRO A 168 -9.05 11.73 -14.38
CA PRO A 168 -7.71 11.50 -14.88
C PRO A 168 -7.51 11.91 -16.35
N GLY A 169 -8.59 12.16 -17.11
CA GLY A 169 -8.53 12.44 -18.53
C GLY A 169 -8.13 11.22 -19.36
N THR A 170 -7.38 11.46 -20.44
CA THR A 170 -6.88 10.39 -21.31
C THR A 170 -5.75 9.61 -20.63
N PRO A 171 -5.55 8.32 -20.97
CA PRO A 171 -4.42 7.55 -20.45
C PRO A 171 -3.06 8.22 -20.70
N ASP A 172 -2.85 8.84 -21.87
CA ASP A 172 -1.61 9.55 -22.20
C ASP A 172 -1.35 10.74 -21.27
N GLN A 173 -2.35 11.60 -21.09
CA GLN A 173 -2.22 12.78 -20.22
C GLN A 173 -2.01 12.37 -18.77
N PHE A 174 -2.72 11.33 -18.32
CA PHE A 174 -2.55 10.82 -16.96
C PHE A 174 -1.16 10.25 -16.73
N LEU A 175 -0.64 9.47 -17.68
CA LEU A 175 0.72 8.92 -17.61
C LEU A 175 1.76 10.05 -17.57
N GLU A 176 1.62 11.07 -18.42
CA GLU A 176 2.51 12.23 -18.41
C GLU A 176 2.51 12.95 -17.05
N ASN A 177 1.34 13.18 -16.48
CA ASN A 177 1.21 13.78 -15.15
C ASN A 177 1.86 12.91 -14.07
N PHE A 178 1.66 11.59 -14.12
CA PHE A 178 2.28 10.65 -13.18
C PHE A 178 3.81 10.72 -13.25
N LEU A 179 4.38 10.69 -14.45
CA LEU A 179 5.84 10.73 -14.66
C LEU A 179 6.47 12.06 -14.22
N LYS A 180 5.72 13.17 -14.30
CA LYS A 180 6.13 14.49 -13.79
C LYS A 180 5.91 14.65 -12.28
N GLY A 181 5.26 13.69 -11.61
CA GLY A 181 4.86 13.82 -10.21
C GLY A 181 3.72 14.81 -9.99
N GLU A 182 2.97 15.15 -11.03
CA GLU A 182 1.81 16.06 -11.02
C GLU A 182 0.52 15.30 -10.67
N VAL A 183 0.61 14.47 -9.62
CA VAL A 183 -0.47 13.67 -9.05
C VAL A 183 -0.42 13.76 -7.52
N PRO A 184 -1.51 13.41 -6.79
CA PRO A 184 -1.50 13.36 -5.34
C PRO A 184 -0.30 12.61 -4.77
N PHE A 185 0.30 13.16 -3.71
CA PHE A 185 1.50 12.65 -3.04
C PHE A 185 2.79 12.69 -3.89
N GLY A 186 2.73 13.30 -5.08
CA GLY A 186 3.89 13.67 -5.87
C GLY A 186 4.50 12.52 -6.68
N SER A 187 5.79 12.64 -6.95
CA SER A 187 6.58 11.67 -7.72
C SER A 187 6.70 10.33 -6.98
N TRP A 188 6.25 9.25 -7.63
CA TRP A 188 6.49 7.90 -7.13
C TRP A 188 7.98 7.62 -6.93
N PHE A 189 8.82 8.10 -7.87
CA PHE A 189 10.27 7.92 -7.82
C PHE A 189 10.86 8.55 -6.56
N ASP A 190 10.51 9.80 -6.26
CA ASP A 190 11.04 10.49 -5.09
C ASP A 190 10.49 9.92 -3.80
N HIS A 191 9.23 9.48 -3.80
CA HIS A 191 8.60 8.82 -2.67
C HIS A 191 9.35 7.54 -2.28
N ILE A 192 9.55 6.60 -3.21
CA ILE A 192 10.28 5.35 -2.92
C ILE A 192 11.75 5.62 -2.62
N LYS A 193 12.44 6.47 -3.39
CA LYS A 193 13.85 6.86 -3.14
C LYS A 193 14.06 7.48 -1.77
N GLY A 194 13.08 8.25 -1.28
CA GLY A 194 13.13 8.83 0.06
C GLY A 194 13.04 7.76 1.14
N TRP A 195 12.02 6.91 1.06
CA TRP A 195 11.74 5.92 2.09
C TRP A 195 12.76 4.76 2.16
N ILE A 196 13.25 4.28 1.02
CA ILE A 196 14.24 3.18 1.01
C ILE A 196 15.59 3.55 1.64
N ARG A 197 15.84 4.84 1.92
CA ARG A 197 17.01 5.29 2.71
C ARG A 197 16.99 4.76 4.14
N MET A 198 15.83 4.31 4.62
CA MET A 198 15.67 3.70 5.94
C MET A 198 16.00 2.20 5.95
N LYS A 199 16.26 1.58 4.77
CA LYS A 199 16.70 0.18 4.71
C LYS A 199 17.95 -0.01 5.57
N GLY A 200 17.96 -1.10 6.34
CA GLY A 200 19.03 -1.43 7.28
C GLY A 200 18.76 -0.97 8.72
N LYS A 201 17.74 -0.15 8.98
CA LYS A 201 17.29 0.13 10.35
C LYS A 201 16.39 -0.99 10.89
N GLU A 202 16.57 -1.36 12.16
CA GLU A 202 15.82 -2.44 12.80
C GLU A 202 14.31 -2.18 12.90
N ASN A 203 13.90 -0.91 12.93
CA ASN A 203 12.50 -0.49 13.01
C ASN A 203 11.88 -0.13 11.64
N PHE A 204 12.51 -0.56 10.54
CA PHE A 204 12.01 -0.33 9.18
C PHE A 204 12.01 -1.62 8.36
N LEU A 205 10.84 -2.03 7.87
CA LEU A 205 10.69 -3.12 6.91
C LEU A 205 10.33 -2.55 5.53
N PHE A 206 11.04 -3.01 4.50
CA PHE A 206 10.66 -2.81 3.11
C PHE A 206 10.16 -4.12 2.53
N ILE A 207 8.95 -4.12 1.98
CA ILE A 207 8.35 -5.26 1.28
C ILE A 207 7.64 -4.77 0.02
N THR A 208 7.42 -5.65 -0.95
CA THR A 208 6.72 -5.30 -2.19
C THR A 208 5.40 -6.03 -2.34
N TYR A 209 4.49 -5.42 -3.11
CA TYR A 209 3.24 -6.05 -3.54
C TYR A 209 3.50 -7.36 -4.28
N GLU A 210 4.56 -7.38 -5.10
CA GLU A 210 4.96 -8.52 -5.91
C GLU A 210 5.42 -9.70 -5.05
N GLU A 211 6.24 -9.47 -4.00
CA GLU A 211 6.63 -10.54 -3.05
C GLU A 211 5.41 -11.12 -2.33
N MET A 212 4.47 -10.25 -1.92
CA MET A 212 3.24 -10.71 -1.25
C MET A 212 2.32 -11.50 -2.20
N GLN A 213 2.31 -11.18 -3.49
CA GLN A 213 1.58 -11.95 -4.51
C GLN A 213 2.25 -13.29 -4.79
N GLN A 214 3.59 -13.33 -4.81
CA GLN A 214 4.36 -14.53 -5.08
C GLN A 214 4.23 -15.55 -3.95
N ASP A 215 4.40 -15.13 -2.70
CA ASP A 215 4.24 -15.98 -1.52
C ASP A 215 3.75 -15.14 -0.32
N LEU A 216 2.42 -15.07 -0.20
CA LEU A 216 1.77 -14.36 0.90
C LEU A 216 2.14 -14.96 2.26
N ARG A 217 2.24 -16.28 2.37
CA ARG A 217 2.47 -16.97 3.64
C ARG A 217 3.87 -16.65 4.18
N SER A 218 4.89 -16.72 3.34
CA SER A 218 6.25 -16.33 3.72
C SER A 218 6.36 -14.83 4.02
N SER A 219 5.66 -14.00 3.25
CA SER A 219 5.57 -12.55 3.52
C SER A 219 4.97 -12.25 4.89
N VAL A 220 3.88 -12.91 5.26
CA VAL A 220 3.26 -12.77 6.59
C VAL A 220 4.22 -13.22 7.69
N LYS A 221 4.95 -14.34 7.52
CA LYS A 221 5.98 -14.76 8.49
C LYS A 221 7.07 -13.70 8.67
N CYS A 222 7.54 -13.07 7.60
CA CYS A 222 8.52 -11.99 7.65
C CYS A 222 7.99 -10.78 8.42
N ILE A 223 6.74 -10.37 8.16
CA ILE A 223 6.09 -9.27 8.88
C ILE A 223 5.94 -9.60 10.37
N CYS A 224 5.50 -10.82 10.71
CA CYS A 224 5.41 -11.28 12.10
C CYS A 224 6.75 -11.23 12.83
N GLN A 225 7.84 -11.66 12.19
CA GLN A 225 9.20 -11.58 12.74
C GLN A 225 9.62 -10.14 12.98
N PHE A 226 9.42 -9.24 12.00
CA PHE A 226 9.71 -7.82 12.13
C PHE A 226 8.94 -7.17 13.29
N LEU A 227 7.67 -7.53 13.47
CA LEU A 227 6.85 -7.02 14.57
C LEU A 227 7.21 -7.63 15.92
N GLY A 228 7.93 -8.76 15.96
CA GLY A 228 8.17 -9.52 17.19
C GLY A 228 6.91 -10.24 17.68
N ARG A 229 6.02 -10.64 16.76
CA ARG A 229 4.73 -11.28 17.01
C ARG A 229 4.62 -12.60 16.22
N PRO A 230 5.34 -13.65 16.61
CA PRO A 230 5.26 -14.94 15.92
C PRO A 230 3.85 -15.53 16.06
N LEU A 231 3.34 -16.11 14.97
CA LEU A 231 2.04 -16.78 14.95
C LEU A 231 2.21 -18.29 14.89
N GLY A 232 1.30 -19.02 15.54
CA GLY A 232 1.13 -20.45 15.33
C GLY A 232 0.61 -20.76 13.93
N GLU A 233 0.68 -22.02 13.52
CA GLU A 233 0.32 -22.45 12.17
C GLU A 233 -1.13 -22.13 11.79
N GLU A 234 -2.06 -22.38 12.72
CA GLU A 234 -3.49 -22.11 12.53
C GLU A 234 -3.77 -20.60 12.39
N ALA A 235 -3.21 -19.78 13.28
CA ALA A 235 -3.34 -18.33 13.23
C ALA A 235 -2.75 -17.76 11.93
N LEU A 236 -1.61 -18.29 11.50
CA LEU A 236 -0.96 -17.89 10.25
C LEU A 236 -1.83 -18.23 9.02
N GLU A 237 -2.38 -19.44 8.97
CA GLU A 237 -3.31 -19.84 7.90
C GLU A 237 -4.57 -18.96 7.90
N SER A 238 -5.09 -18.59 9.08
CA SER A 238 -6.19 -17.64 9.21
C SER A 238 -5.83 -16.27 8.62
N VAL A 239 -4.66 -15.72 8.95
CA VAL A 239 -4.19 -14.44 8.39
C VAL A 239 -4.14 -14.51 6.85
N VAL A 240 -3.56 -15.59 6.30
CA VAL A 240 -3.44 -15.79 4.84
C VAL A 240 -4.82 -15.89 4.19
N ALA A 241 -5.73 -16.69 4.75
CA ALA A 241 -7.06 -16.91 4.20
C ALA A 241 -7.90 -15.62 4.19
N HIS A 242 -7.93 -14.88 5.29
CA HIS A 242 -8.70 -13.63 5.40
C HIS A 242 -8.07 -12.45 4.66
N SER A 243 -6.75 -12.49 4.42
CA SER A 243 -6.05 -11.49 3.61
C SER A 243 -6.09 -11.78 2.10
N ALA A 244 -6.66 -12.91 1.66
CA ALA A 244 -6.80 -13.21 0.24
C ALA A 244 -7.69 -12.17 -0.45
N PHE A 245 -7.37 -11.82 -1.70
CA PHE A 245 -8.07 -10.76 -2.44
C PHE A 245 -9.60 -10.96 -2.47
N ASN A 246 -10.06 -12.19 -2.73
CA ASN A 246 -11.49 -12.50 -2.78
C ASN A 246 -12.16 -12.40 -1.40
N ALA A 247 -11.47 -12.79 -0.33
CA ALA A 247 -11.98 -12.67 1.04
C ALA A 247 -12.16 -11.19 1.42
N MET A 248 -11.13 -10.38 1.19
CA MET A 248 -11.20 -8.92 1.42
C MET A 248 -12.28 -8.25 0.55
N LYS A 249 -12.43 -8.68 -0.71
CA LYS A 249 -13.45 -8.13 -1.62
C LYS A 249 -14.87 -8.45 -1.16
N ALA A 250 -15.09 -9.60 -0.54
CA ALA A 250 -16.37 -9.98 0.05
C ALA A 250 -16.63 -9.30 1.42
N ASN A 251 -15.58 -8.88 2.14
CA ASN A 251 -15.72 -8.23 3.43
C ASN A 251 -16.12 -6.74 3.29
N THR A 252 -17.34 -6.39 3.72
CA THR A 252 -17.89 -5.02 3.66
C THR A 252 -17.09 -4.00 4.48
N MET A 253 -16.39 -4.46 5.53
CA MET A 253 -15.51 -3.62 6.35
C MET A 253 -14.15 -3.32 5.70
N SER A 254 -13.79 -4.04 4.64
CA SER A 254 -12.48 -3.94 3.97
C SER A 254 -12.55 -3.53 2.50
N ASN A 255 -13.70 -3.70 1.84
CA ASN A 255 -13.90 -3.40 0.42
C ASN A 255 -14.37 -1.95 0.13
N PHE A 256 -14.52 -1.12 1.18
CA PHE A 256 -14.96 0.27 1.11
C PHE A 256 -16.42 0.50 0.66
N SER A 257 -17.27 -0.53 0.64
CA SER A 257 -18.68 -0.38 0.22
C SER A 257 -19.51 0.48 1.19
N LEU A 258 -19.04 0.67 2.42
CA LEU A 258 -19.69 1.51 3.43
C LEU A 258 -19.41 3.01 3.25
N LEU A 259 -18.47 3.40 2.37
CA LEU A 259 -18.23 4.82 2.11
C LEU A 259 -19.39 5.45 1.30
N PRO A 260 -19.73 6.73 1.55
CA PRO A 260 -20.70 7.45 0.72
C PRO A 260 -20.32 7.44 -0.76
N HIS A 261 -21.30 7.33 -1.66
CA HIS A 261 -21.07 7.42 -3.11
C HIS A 261 -20.52 8.78 -3.55
N SER A 262 -20.77 9.83 -2.76
CA SER A 262 -20.20 11.17 -2.91
C SER A 262 -18.70 11.22 -2.60
N LEU A 263 -18.14 10.20 -1.94
CA LEU A 263 -16.71 10.03 -1.74
C LEU A 263 -16.14 8.99 -2.72
N LEU A 264 -16.80 7.84 -2.83
CA LEU A 264 -16.35 6.70 -3.65
C LEU A 264 -17.54 6.07 -4.39
N ASP A 265 -17.63 6.32 -5.70
CA ASP A 265 -18.75 5.90 -6.53
C ASP A 265 -18.61 4.46 -7.03
N GLN A 266 -18.81 3.50 -6.11
CA GLN A 266 -18.69 2.07 -6.42
C GLN A 266 -19.78 1.51 -7.36
N ARG A 267 -20.69 2.35 -7.86
CA ARG A 267 -21.62 1.97 -8.93
C ARG A 267 -20.94 1.95 -10.31
N HIS A 268 -19.82 2.65 -10.45
CA HIS A 268 -19.05 2.77 -11.68
C HIS A 268 -17.71 2.03 -11.65
N GLY A 269 -17.44 1.26 -10.59
CA GLY A 269 -16.22 0.48 -10.41
C GLY A 269 -16.11 -0.04 -8.97
N ALA A 270 -15.05 -0.76 -8.65
CA ALA A 270 -14.81 -1.23 -7.28
C ALA A 270 -13.44 -0.74 -6.79
N PHE A 271 -13.31 -0.47 -5.49
CA PHE A 271 -12.02 -0.14 -4.90
C PHE A 271 -11.02 -1.30 -5.11
N LEU A 272 -11.45 -2.52 -4.76
CA LEU A 272 -10.73 -3.76 -5.02
C LEU A 272 -11.02 -4.25 -6.45
N ARG A 273 -10.30 -3.66 -7.41
CA ARG A 273 -10.53 -3.84 -8.85
C ARG A 273 -10.16 -5.24 -9.36
N LYS A 274 -8.85 -5.53 -9.49
CA LYS A 274 -8.33 -6.82 -10.00
C LYS A 274 -7.43 -7.58 -9.03
N GLY A 275 -6.59 -6.88 -8.26
CA GLY A 275 -5.73 -7.51 -7.26
C GLY A 275 -4.63 -8.41 -7.83
N VAL A 276 -4.04 -8.05 -8.97
CA VAL A 276 -2.98 -8.82 -9.66
C VAL A 276 -1.76 -7.95 -9.97
N CYS A 277 -0.63 -8.60 -10.25
CA CYS A 277 0.55 -7.98 -10.87
C CYS A 277 0.45 -8.02 -12.40
N GLY A 278 1.03 -7.04 -13.08
CA GLY A 278 1.19 -7.04 -14.53
C GLY A 278 -0.02 -6.55 -15.33
N ASP A 279 -1.06 -6.00 -14.69
CA ASP A 279 -2.22 -5.48 -15.43
C ASP A 279 -1.87 -4.26 -16.29
N TRP A 280 -0.73 -3.61 -16.01
CA TRP A 280 -0.14 -2.59 -16.88
C TRP A 280 0.08 -3.07 -18.33
N LYS A 281 0.40 -4.35 -18.55
CA LYS A 281 0.57 -4.94 -19.89
C LYS A 281 -0.72 -4.89 -20.72
N ASN A 282 -1.89 -4.78 -20.09
CA ASN A 282 -3.19 -4.64 -20.76
C ASN A 282 -3.59 -3.19 -21.05
N HIS A 283 -2.81 -2.20 -20.61
CA HIS A 283 -3.19 -0.78 -20.66
C HIS A 283 -2.14 0.08 -21.36
N PHE A 284 -0.86 -0.24 -21.18
CA PHE A 284 0.22 0.52 -21.80
C PHE A 284 0.35 0.12 -23.26
N THR A 285 0.43 1.11 -24.14
CA THR A 285 0.94 0.86 -25.49
C THR A 285 2.45 0.59 -25.43
N VAL A 286 3.00 -0.04 -26.47
CA VAL A 286 4.45 -0.27 -26.57
C VAL A 286 5.22 1.04 -26.43
N ALA A 287 4.79 2.10 -27.12
CA ALA A 287 5.41 3.42 -27.06
C ALA A 287 5.38 4.04 -25.64
N GLN A 288 4.26 3.89 -24.92
CA GLN A 288 4.16 4.32 -23.52
C GLN A 288 5.10 3.52 -22.61
N SER A 289 5.19 2.20 -22.81
CA SER A 289 6.10 1.34 -22.05
C SER A 289 7.56 1.73 -22.27
N GLU A 290 7.99 1.89 -23.52
CA GLU A 290 9.37 2.26 -23.85
C GLU A 290 9.75 3.64 -23.28
N ALA A 291 8.84 4.62 -23.37
CA ALA A 291 9.04 5.94 -22.78
C ALA A 291 9.12 5.87 -21.25
N PHE A 292 8.25 5.08 -20.63
CA PHE A 292 8.28 4.81 -19.19
C PHE A 292 9.62 4.19 -18.78
N ASP A 293 10.08 3.17 -19.50
CA ASP A 293 11.31 2.43 -19.20
C ASP A 293 12.55 3.33 -19.31
N GLY A 294 12.58 4.22 -20.31
CA GLY A 294 13.61 5.23 -20.46
C GLY A 294 13.73 6.12 -19.22
N LEU A 295 12.61 6.70 -18.78
CA LEU A 295 12.60 7.56 -17.60
C LEU A 295 12.86 6.77 -16.31
N TYR A 296 12.31 5.57 -16.18
CA TYR A 296 12.50 4.72 -15.01
C TYR A 296 13.99 4.39 -14.82
N ARG A 297 14.69 3.97 -15.89
CA ARG A 297 16.14 3.72 -15.84
C ARG A 297 16.96 4.95 -15.47
N GLU A 298 16.53 6.13 -15.88
CA GLU A 298 17.18 7.38 -15.49
C GLU A 298 16.94 7.68 -14.01
N GLN A 299 15.68 7.68 -13.58
CA GLN A 299 15.24 8.05 -12.23
C GLN A 299 15.70 7.09 -11.13
N MET A 300 15.80 5.81 -11.46
CA MET A 300 16.13 4.72 -10.54
C MET A 300 17.59 4.25 -10.66
N ARG A 301 18.41 4.98 -11.42
CA ARG A 301 19.82 4.66 -11.61
C ARG A 301 20.56 4.53 -10.26
N GLY A 302 21.27 3.42 -10.08
CA GLY A 302 22.08 3.16 -8.88
C GLY A 302 21.30 2.62 -7.68
N LEU A 303 19.99 2.38 -7.83
CA LEU A 303 19.21 1.64 -6.84
C LEU A 303 19.33 0.13 -7.06
N PRO A 304 19.08 -0.69 -6.01
CA PRO A 304 19.01 -2.13 -6.17
C PRO A 304 17.85 -2.52 -7.10
N THR A 305 17.99 -3.67 -7.75
CA THR A 305 16.91 -4.30 -8.52
C THR A 305 15.70 -4.56 -7.63
N PHE A 306 14.52 -4.18 -8.10
CA PHE A 306 13.25 -4.50 -7.47
C PHE A 306 12.61 -5.74 -8.14
N PRO A 307 11.70 -6.45 -7.45
CA PRO A 307 11.04 -7.64 -8.01
C PRO A 307 10.33 -7.40 -9.36
N TRP A 308 9.93 -6.17 -9.64
CA TRP A 308 9.27 -5.79 -10.89
C TRP A 308 10.23 -5.37 -12.02
N ASP A 309 11.54 -5.34 -11.77
CA ASP A 309 12.55 -5.04 -12.78
C ASP A 309 12.97 -6.28 -13.57
N VAL A 310 12.64 -7.48 -13.06
CA VAL A 310 12.93 -8.76 -13.71
C VAL A 310 11.67 -9.19 -14.46
N ASP A 311 11.74 -9.34 -15.79
CA ASP A 311 10.63 -9.95 -16.51
C ASP A 311 10.56 -11.44 -16.10
N PRO A 312 9.37 -12.00 -15.86
CA PRO A 312 9.24 -13.41 -15.47
C PRO A 312 9.85 -14.39 -16.49
N GLU A 313 10.00 -13.97 -17.75
CA GLU A 313 10.61 -14.75 -18.83
C GLU A 313 12.15 -14.80 -18.75
N ASP A 314 12.80 -13.82 -18.09
CA ASP A 314 14.26 -13.78 -17.90
C ASP A 314 14.73 -14.60 -16.68
N ALA A 315 13.80 -15.16 -15.90
CA ALA A 315 14.09 -15.90 -14.67
C ALA A 315 14.37 -17.41 -14.88
N SER A 316 14.47 -17.88 -16.13
CA SER A 316 14.87 -19.26 -16.43
C SER A 316 16.39 -19.37 -16.64
N PRO A 317 17.16 -19.97 -15.71
CA PRO A 317 18.35 -20.70 -16.11
C PRO A 317 17.87 -22.11 -16.50
N ASP A 318 17.59 -22.34 -17.79
CA ASP A 318 17.61 -23.72 -18.27
C ASP A 318 19.05 -24.22 -18.06
N PRO A 319 19.28 -25.28 -17.26
CA PRO A 319 20.56 -25.94 -17.28
C PRO A 319 20.68 -26.60 -18.66
N ASP A 320 21.71 -26.20 -19.39
CA ASP A 320 22.19 -26.83 -20.61
C ASP A 320 22.07 -28.37 -20.48
N PRO A 321 21.33 -29.07 -21.35
CA PRO A 321 21.20 -30.52 -21.23
C PRO A 321 22.60 -31.12 -21.36
N SER A 322 23.06 -31.75 -20.29
CA SER A 322 24.33 -32.48 -20.28
C SER A 322 24.35 -33.47 -21.45
N PRO A 323 25.51 -33.64 -22.12
CA PRO A 323 25.58 -34.47 -23.31
C PRO A 323 25.27 -35.94 -22.97
N ASN A 324 24.45 -36.55 -23.84
CA ASN A 324 23.97 -37.92 -23.74
C ASN A 324 25.16 -38.92 -23.73
N PRO A 325 25.23 -39.92 -22.83
CA PRO A 325 26.40 -40.81 -22.74
C PRO A 325 26.51 -41.90 -23.82
N ASP A 326 25.63 -41.94 -24.83
CA ASP A 326 25.50 -43.09 -25.74
C ASP A 326 26.20 -42.96 -27.10
N GLU A 327 27.08 -41.97 -27.31
CA GLU A 327 28.01 -41.97 -28.45
C GLU A 327 29.42 -42.40 -28.03
N ALA A 328 29.55 -43.65 -27.60
CA ALA A 328 30.85 -44.29 -27.43
C ALA A 328 30.80 -45.80 -27.70
N SER A 329 30.41 -46.20 -28.92
CA SER A 329 30.89 -47.46 -29.49
C SER A 329 30.72 -47.52 -31.00
N GLU A 330 31.76 -47.16 -31.73
CA GLU A 330 32.09 -47.86 -32.99
C GLU A 330 33.59 -47.70 -33.25
N ALA A 331 34.35 -48.72 -32.84
CA ALA A 331 35.69 -48.97 -33.34
C ALA A 331 35.61 -50.10 -34.39
N PRO A 332 36.43 -50.06 -35.45
CA PRO A 332 36.22 -50.87 -36.63
C PRO A 332 36.83 -52.27 -36.48
N HIS A 333 36.17 -53.27 -37.05
CA HIS A 333 36.81 -54.54 -37.39
C HIS A 333 36.68 -54.84 -38.88
N SER A 334 37.86 -54.89 -39.52
CA SER A 334 38.22 -55.44 -40.84
C SER A 334 38.26 -54.48 -42.01
#